data_AF-A0A7Y4IID3-F1
#
_entry.id   AF-A0A7Y4IID3-F1
#
_cell.length_a   1.000
_cell.length_b   1.000
_cell.length_c   1.000
_cell.angle_alpha   90.00
_cell.angle_beta   90.00
_cell.angle_gamma   90.00
#
_symmetry.space_group_name_H-M   'P 1'
#
loop_
_entity.id
_entity.type
_entity.pdbx_description
1 polymer ?
#
loop_
_entity_poly.entity_id
_entity_poly.type
_entity_poly.pdbx_seq_one_letter_code
_entity_poly.pdbx_strand_id
1 'polypeptide(L)'
;MVLLGCGGEMMDADAMADMALPEESVGTTEASLETASDFRFRTANRYAGVHGYAAGFGNFHEANYGAGVVRGTMLLKPGTVAHYLAVPRSSLGNTALSNIPELFRRAQDYGNAYGLGIALPAFEQGLNGSVVEYGIHFLHPSVVEFRDVPGWAIGYPDVTDAGAMMRAANDYASANGFAAGLPTFHSTTYSGTRVYGMHLVRPGYAEARDVLADVLAMHDRFSSDNATVTGDNWARTLRRHEAAQDSIQTCTHLTTLEKSALRSAYRKAIRHSGTNEAGINARAELGGDDIWINFGVLFPQGDTEIAQTLIHEMMHIAGYSHPDRRDGIDTPYDGGPYYNSAPLRAELCIAGFQSIHSTRESSREQQTR
;
A
#
# COMPACT_ATOMS: atom_id res chain seq x y z
N MET A 1 -18.22 42.40 2.52
CA MET A 1 -18.98 41.36 3.25
C MET A 1 -19.62 40.47 2.19
N VAL A 2 -18.87 39.47 1.72
CA VAL A 2 -19.33 38.44 0.78
C VAL A 2 -18.84 37.13 1.34
N LEU A 3 -19.80 36.29 1.71
CA LEU A 3 -19.61 34.95 2.28
C LEU A 3 -19.09 34.02 1.19
N LEU A 4 -17.86 33.53 1.33
CA LEU A 4 -17.39 32.35 0.61
C LEU A 4 -17.81 31.11 1.42
N GLY A 5 -18.70 30.32 0.83
CA GLY A 5 -19.22 29.09 1.40
C GLY A 5 -18.12 28.03 1.53
N CYS A 6 -17.99 27.49 2.74
CA CYS A 6 -17.29 26.24 2.99
C CYS A 6 -18.15 25.10 2.43
N GLY A 7 -17.72 24.51 1.32
CA GLY A 7 -18.13 23.18 0.88
C GLY A 7 -16.92 22.26 1.04
N GLY A 8 -16.91 21.46 2.11
CA GLY A 8 -15.98 20.34 2.21
C GLY A 8 -16.45 19.25 1.25
N GLU A 9 -15.89 19.26 0.03
CA GLU A 9 -15.96 18.09 -0.85
C GLU A 9 -15.08 17.00 -0.23
N MET A 10 -15.72 15.88 0.13
CA MET A 10 -15.00 14.66 0.47
C MET A 10 -14.13 14.28 -0.74
N MET A 11 -12.87 13.92 -0.48
CA MET A 11 -11.94 13.42 -1.48
C MET A 11 -12.61 12.32 -2.32
N ASP A 12 -12.65 12.57 -3.63
CA ASP A 12 -13.06 11.58 -4.62
C ASP A 12 -11.98 10.49 -4.69
N ALA A 13 -12.36 9.23 -4.54
CA ALA A 13 -11.45 8.08 -4.58
C ALA A 13 -10.73 7.98 -5.94
N ASP A 14 -11.31 8.57 -6.98
CA ASP A 14 -10.77 8.61 -8.33
C ASP A 14 -9.51 9.49 -8.46
N ALA A 15 -9.32 10.50 -7.59
CA ALA A 15 -8.14 11.38 -7.65
C ALA A 15 -6.84 10.71 -7.14
N MET A 16 -6.94 9.55 -6.48
CA MET A 16 -5.77 8.78 -6.02
C MET A 16 -5.43 7.61 -6.95
N ALA A 17 -6.33 7.23 -7.86
CA ALA A 17 -6.15 6.09 -8.76
C ALA A 17 -5.54 6.46 -10.12
N ASP A 18 -5.53 7.74 -10.51
CA ASP A 18 -5.21 8.16 -11.89
C ASP A 18 -3.77 8.67 -12.11
N MET A 19 -2.77 8.04 -11.48
CA MET A 19 -1.36 8.35 -11.70
C MET A 19 -0.58 7.14 -12.23
N ALA A 20 -0.99 6.64 -13.40
CA ALA A 20 -0.13 5.77 -14.20
C ALA A 20 0.96 6.62 -14.85
N LEU A 21 2.23 6.36 -14.51
CA LEU A 21 3.38 7.01 -15.13
C LEU A 21 4.37 5.99 -15.70
N PRO A 22 5.05 6.34 -16.79
CA PRO A 22 6.08 5.51 -17.39
C PRO A 22 7.30 5.41 -16.46
N GLU A 23 7.74 4.18 -16.18
CA GLU A 23 8.95 3.86 -15.43
C GLU A 23 10.20 4.33 -16.17
N GLU A 24 11.04 5.14 -15.53
CA GLU A 24 12.46 5.16 -15.89
C GLU A 24 13.13 3.95 -15.25
N SER A 25 13.52 3.00 -16.10
CA SER A 25 14.37 1.86 -15.74
C SER A 25 15.73 2.35 -15.22
N VAL A 26 15.89 2.40 -13.90
CA VAL A 26 17.21 2.45 -13.26
C VAL A 26 17.52 1.05 -12.76
N GLY A 27 18.42 0.37 -13.48
CA GLY A 27 18.92 -0.96 -13.14
C GLY A 27 19.44 -1.03 -11.71
N THR A 28 18.57 -1.46 -10.82
CA THR A 28 18.83 -1.71 -9.40
C THR A 28 18.10 -3.02 -9.10
N THR A 29 18.81 -3.97 -8.52
CA THR A 29 18.24 -5.30 -8.22
C THR A 29 17.01 -5.13 -7.31
N GLU A 30 15.97 -5.95 -7.45
CA GLU A 30 14.71 -5.85 -6.69
C GLU A 30 14.94 -5.63 -5.17
N ALA A 31 15.97 -6.26 -4.59
CA ALA A 31 16.35 -6.11 -3.18
C ALA A 31 16.87 -4.70 -2.79
N SER A 32 17.44 -3.96 -3.73
CA SER A 32 17.94 -2.59 -3.50
C SER A 32 16.86 -1.53 -3.62
N LEU A 33 15.80 -1.79 -4.41
CA LEU A 33 14.60 -0.93 -4.48
C LEU A 33 13.77 -1.05 -3.19
N GLU A 34 13.57 -2.27 -2.66
CA GLU A 34 12.78 -2.51 -1.44
C GLU A 34 13.41 -1.94 -0.15
N THR A 35 14.70 -1.62 -0.18
CA THR A 35 15.46 -1.05 0.95
C THR A 35 15.65 0.46 0.86
N ALA A 36 15.40 1.08 -0.30
CA ALA A 36 15.46 2.53 -0.47
C ALA A 36 14.42 3.22 0.44
N SER A 37 14.85 4.26 1.16
CA SER A 37 13.98 4.86 2.17
C SER A 37 12.78 5.61 1.55
N ASP A 38 12.91 6.10 0.31
CA ASP A 38 11.82 6.72 -0.46
C ASP A 38 10.74 5.70 -0.84
N PHE A 39 11.15 4.47 -1.21
CA PHE A 39 10.24 3.36 -1.46
C PHE A 39 9.37 3.05 -0.23
N ARG A 40 9.95 3.09 0.98
CA ARG A 40 9.21 2.87 2.23
C ARG A 40 8.16 3.94 2.50
N PHE A 41 8.42 5.20 2.14
CA PHE A 41 7.42 6.26 2.24
C PHE A 41 6.32 6.09 1.19
N ARG A 42 6.70 5.89 -0.07
CA ARG A 42 5.75 5.74 -1.19
C ARG A 42 4.78 4.59 -0.94
N THR A 43 5.30 3.42 -0.60
CA THR A 43 4.48 2.21 -0.36
C THR A 43 3.56 2.36 0.86
N ALA A 44 4.03 2.99 1.95
CA ALA A 44 3.18 3.32 3.09
C ALA A 44 2.05 4.29 2.71
N ASN A 45 2.33 5.27 1.84
CA ASN A 45 1.34 6.22 1.38
C ASN A 45 0.28 5.56 0.47
N ARG A 46 0.69 4.71 -0.47
CA ARG A 46 -0.22 3.95 -1.34
C ARG A 46 -1.11 3.00 -0.52
N TYR A 47 -0.51 2.27 0.42
CA TYR A 47 -1.26 1.44 1.36
C TYR A 47 -2.31 2.27 2.12
N ALA A 48 -1.93 3.45 2.64
CA ALA A 48 -2.88 4.32 3.33
C ALA A 48 -4.07 4.73 2.42
N GLY A 49 -3.81 5.13 1.18
CA GLY A 49 -4.86 5.49 0.22
C GLY A 49 -5.83 4.34 -0.06
N VAL A 50 -5.33 3.13 -0.29
CA VAL A 50 -6.15 1.92 -0.52
C VAL A 50 -7.04 1.58 0.67
N HIS A 51 -6.64 1.97 1.89
CA HIS A 51 -7.40 1.72 3.13
C HIS A 51 -8.22 2.93 3.60
N GLY A 52 -8.38 3.97 2.76
CA GLY A 52 -9.22 5.13 3.05
C GLY A 52 -8.62 6.12 4.07
N TYR A 53 -7.32 6.06 4.29
CA TYR A 53 -6.58 7.07 5.06
C TYR A 53 -6.19 8.24 4.16
N ALA A 54 -5.96 9.40 4.77
CA ALA A 54 -5.59 10.61 4.04
C ALA A 54 -4.13 10.60 3.55
N ALA A 55 -3.24 9.91 4.27
CA ALA A 55 -1.84 9.70 3.92
C ALA A 55 -1.22 8.62 4.83
N GLY A 56 -0.03 8.13 4.47
CA GLY A 56 0.72 7.19 5.30
C GLY A 56 2.22 7.37 5.18
N PHE A 57 2.96 6.98 6.23
CA PHE A 57 4.41 6.96 6.23
C PHE A 57 4.98 5.90 7.17
N GLY A 58 6.20 5.42 6.92
CA GLY A 58 6.86 4.47 7.80
C GLY A 58 7.39 5.13 9.08
N ASN A 59 7.29 4.46 10.23
CA ASN A 59 8.02 4.84 11.45
C ASN A 59 9.46 4.29 11.48
N PHE A 60 9.83 3.48 10.47
CA PHE A 60 11.15 2.87 10.27
C PHE A 60 11.58 1.85 11.34
N HIS A 61 10.64 1.39 12.17
CA HIS A 61 10.79 0.18 12.97
C HIS A 61 10.41 -1.05 12.16
N GLU A 62 11.07 -2.16 12.44
CA GLU A 62 10.81 -3.46 11.82
C GLU A 62 10.76 -4.55 12.89
N ALA A 63 9.90 -5.53 12.68
CA ALA A 63 9.82 -6.73 13.50
C ALA A 63 9.62 -7.95 12.62
N ASN A 64 9.91 -9.13 13.15
CA ASN A 64 9.57 -10.40 12.50
C ASN A 64 9.01 -11.36 13.55
N TYR A 65 7.70 -11.56 13.52
CA TYR A 65 6.97 -12.43 14.44
C TYR A 65 6.86 -13.88 13.94
N GLY A 66 7.68 -14.28 12.96
CA GLY A 66 7.65 -15.61 12.32
C GLY A 66 6.84 -15.66 11.01
N ALA A 67 6.26 -14.54 10.58
CA ALA A 67 5.42 -14.40 9.38
C ALA A 67 6.15 -13.86 8.14
N GLY A 68 7.35 -13.32 8.36
CA GLY A 68 7.94 -12.31 7.50
C GLY A 68 8.21 -11.02 8.29
N VAL A 69 8.93 -10.09 7.66
CA VAL A 69 9.20 -8.78 8.24
C VAL A 69 7.95 -7.92 8.14
N VAL A 70 7.52 -7.36 9.26
CA VAL A 70 6.56 -6.27 9.31
C VAL A 70 7.30 -4.95 9.49
N ARG A 71 6.73 -3.88 8.95
CA ARG A 71 7.22 -2.52 9.07
C ARG A 71 6.16 -1.70 9.79
N GLY A 72 6.59 -0.89 10.75
CA GLY A 72 5.69 0.02 11.43
C GLY A 72 5.27 1.15 10.48
N THR A 73 3.97 1.32 10.32
CA THR A 73 3.34 2.24 9.39
C THR A 73 2.38 3.16 10.15
N MET A 74 2.57 4.46 10.00
CA MET A 74 1.69 5.49 10.53
C MET A 74 0.65 5.85 9.47
N LEU A 75 -0.63 5.77 9.85
CA LEU A 75 -1.77 6.02 8.96
C LEU A 75 -2.51 7.26 9.45
N LEU A 76 -2.58 8.30 8.61
CA LEU A 76 -3.23 9.57 8.93
C LEU A 76 -4.71 9.50 8.60
N LYS A 77 -5.56 9.77 9.59
CA LYS A 77 -7.02 9.66 9.42
C LYS A 77 -7.58 10.77 8.52
N PRO A 78 -8.77 10.56 7.92
CA PRO A 78 -9.48 11.63 7.22
C PRO A 78 -9.56 12.91 8.04
N GLY A 79 -9.38 14.07 7.39
CA GLY A 79 -9.34 15.38 8.04
C GLY A 79 -7.99 15.79 8.65
N THR A 80 -6.96 14.93 8.59
CA THR A 80 -5.59 15.27 9.02
C THR A 80 -4.85 16.11 7.97
N VAL A 81 -5.05 15.77 6.70
CA VAL A 81 -4.47 16.47 5.54
C VAL A 81 -5.41 17.59 5.12
N ALA A 82 -4.88 18.82 5.03
CA ALA A 82 -5.60 19.99 4.53
C ALA A 82 -5.52 20.11 3.00
N HIS A 83 -4.36 19.79 2.43
CA HIS A 83 -4.12 19.87 0.99
C HIS A 83 -3.27 18.70 0.51
N TYR A 84 -3.53 18.24 -0.71
CA TYR A 84 -2.59 17.44 -1.49
C TYR A 84 -2.31 18.18 -2.79
N LEU A 85 -1.03 18.44 -3.07
CA LEU A 85 -0.63 19.17 -4.28
C LEU A 85 0.45 18.40 -5.03
N ALA A 86 0.33 18.37 -6.35
CA ALA A 86 1.44 18.08 -7.24
C ALA A 86 2.31 19.34 -7.35
N VAL A 87 3.51 19.29 -6.78
CA VAL A 87 4.42 20.45 -6.72
C VAL A 87 5.54 20.24 -7.75
N PRO A 88 5.79 21.21 -8.65
CA PRO A 88 6.90 21.12 -9.59
C PRO A 88 8.22 20.86 -8.86
N ARG A 89 8.97 19.86 -9.32
CA ARG A 89 10.28 19.49 -8.77
C ARG A 89 11.24 20.69 -8.74
N SER A 90 11.13 21.59 -9.70
CA SER A 90 11.89 22.84 -9.75
C SER A 90 11.58 23.80 -8.59
N SER A 91 10.32 23.84 -8.12
CA SER A 91 9.92 24.60 -6.93
C SER A 91 10.47 24.00 -5.63
N LEU A 92 10.91 22.74 -5.67
CA LEU A 92 11.54 22.02 -4.56
C LEU A 92 13.07 21.97 -4.70
N GLY A 93 13.66 22.92 -5.44
CA GLY A 93 15.12 23.03 -5.61
C GLY A 93 15.73 21.91 -6.46
N ASN A 94 14.93 21.26 -7.31
CA ASN A 94 15.33 20.09 -8.10
C ASN A 94 15.79 18.88 -7.29
N THR A 95 15.38 18.81 -6.02
CA THR A 95 15.73 17.71 -5.10
C THR A 95 15.32 16.35 -5.67
N ALA A 96 16.17 15.34 -5.50
CA ALA A 96 15.84 13.96 -5.87
C ALA A 96 14.96 13.31 -4.78
N LEU A 97 14.03 12.44 -5.17
CA LEU A 97 13.19 11.70 -4.21
C LEU A 97 14.01 10.88 -3.19
N SER A 98 15.17 10.37 -3.60
CA SER A 98 16.07 9.62 -2.71
C SER A 98 16.77 10.48 -1.65
N ASN A 99 16.83 11.81 -1.83
CA ASN A 99 17.36 12.73 -0.82
C ASN A 99 16.24 13.20 0.12
N ILE A 100 15.78 12.26 0.96
CA ILE A 100 14.65 12.44 1.88
C ILE A 100 14.82 13.66 2.79
N PRO A 101 15.96 13.85 3.49
CA PRO A 101 16.08 15.00 4.39
C PRO A 101 15.91 16.32 3.65
N GLU A 102 16.51 16.46 2.46
CA GLU A 102 16.37 17.69 1.68
C GLU A 102 14.95 17.86 1.14
N LEU A 103 14.30 16.78 0.68
CA LEU A 103 12.93 16.86 0.16
C LEU A 103 11.95 17.34 1.23
N PHE A 104 12.06 16.83 2.46
CA PHE A 104 11.24 17.31 3.58
C PHE A 104 11.45 18.79 3.84
N ARG A 105 12.71 19.26 3.88
CA ARG A 105 13.01 20.69 4.09
C ARG A 105 12.42 21.56 2.99
N ARG A 106 12.63 21.19 1.73
CA ARG A 106 12.14 21.94 0.56
C ARG A 106 10.62 21.96 0.47
N ALA A 107 9.98 20.83 0.78
CA ALA A 107 8.53 20.75 0.84
C ALA A 107 7.97 21.64 1.97
N GLN A 108 8.64 21.70 3.13
CA GLN A 108 8.24 22.59 4.21
C GLN A 108 8.49 24.07 3.87
N ASP A 109 9.60 24.41 3.22
CA ASP A 109 9.87 25.77 2.72
C ASP A 109 8.75 26.23 1.77
N TYR A 110 8.33 25.35 0.85
CA TYR A 110 7.19 25.59 -0.03
C TYR A 110 5.90 25.76 0.77
N GLY A 111 5.60 24.85 1.71
CA GLY A 111 4.43 24.94 2.57
C GLY A 111 4.34 26.24 3.36
N ASN A 112 5.48 26.71 3.88
CA ASN A 112 5.60 27.98 4.60
C ASN A 112 5.36 29.19 3.68
N ALA A 113 5.97 29.18 2.49
CA ALA A 113 5.85 30.28 1.53
C ALA A 113 4.41 30.52 1.05
N TYR A 114 3.59 29.46 1.00
CA TYR A 114 2.20 29.50 0.54
C TYR A 114 1.16 29.33 1.64
N GLY A 115 1.57 29.20 2.91
CA GLY A 115 0.65 29.06 4.05
C GLY A 115 -0.16 27.76 4.05
N LEU A 116 0.41 26.67 3.51
CA LEU A 116 -0.30 25.39 3.30
C LEU A 116 -0.30 24.47 4.52
N GLY A 117 0.56 24.72 5.50
CA GLY A 117 0.69 23.92 6.72
C GLY A 117 1.96 23.09 6.77
N ILE A 118 1.88 21.88 7.33
CA ILE A 118 3.05 21.02 7.57
C ILE A 118 3.22 20.04 6.42
N ALA A 119 4.36 20.06 5.75
CA ALA A 119 4.60 19.25 4.56
C ALA A 119 4.99 17.80 4.92
N LEU A 120 4.37 16.85 4.22
CA LEU A 120 4.70 15.43 4.20
C LEU A 120 4.79 15.01 2.73
N PRO A 121 6.00 14.81 2.19
CA PRO A 121 6.17 14.30 0.83
C PRO A 121 5.54 12.91 0.70
N ALA A 122 4.74 12.70 -0.34
CA ALA A 122 4.14 11.40 -0.66
C ALA A 122 5.13 10.44 -1.36
N PHE A 123 6.24 11.00 -1.88
CA PHE A 123 7.22 10.31 -2.71
C PHE A 123 6.66 9.72 -4.01
N GLU A 124 5.48 10.20 -4.41
CA GLU A 124 4.95 10.03 -5.75
C GLU A 124 5.59 11.05 -6.69
N GLN A 125 5.90 10.61 -7.90
CA GLN A 125 6.32 11.47 -9.01
C GLN A 125 5.17 11.57 -10.01
N GLY A 126 5.11 12.68 -10.74
CA GLY A 126 4.15 13.06 -11.76
C GLY A 126 4.85 13.61 -13.01
N LEU A 127 4.22 13.46 -14.18
CA LEU A 127 4.54 14.27 -15.37
C LEU A 127 3.32 15.09 -15.78
N ASN A 128 3.48 16.40 -15.78
CA ASN A 128 2.49 17.35 -16.29
C ASN A 128 3.08 18.06 -17.52
N GLY A 129 2.78 17.53 -18.70
CA GLY A 129 3.50 17.87 -19.91
C GLY A 129 4.98 17.46 -19.79
N SER A 130 5.89 18.45 -19.82
CA SER A 130 7.33 18.24 -19.62
C SER A 130 7.80 18.52 -18.18
N VAL A 131 6.90 18.89 -17.28
CA VAL A 131 7.24 19.23 -15.89
C VAL A 131 7.16 17.98 -15.03
N VAL A 132 8.26 17.67 -14.34
CA VAL A 132 8.27 16.67 -13.28
C VAL A 132 7.69 17.29 -12.01
N GLU A 133 6.67 16.65 -11.44
CA GLU A 133 6.00 17.07 -10.22
C GLU A 133 6.15 16.00 -9.13
N TYR A 134 6.13 16.40 -7.87
CA TYR A 134 6.07 15.49 -6.73
C TYR A 134 4.80 15.70 -5.92
N GLY A 135 4.18 14.60 -5.49
CA GLY A 135 3.03 14.67 -4.58
C GLY A 135 3.45 15.07 -3.17
N ILE A 136 2.85 16.13 -2.62
CA ILE A 136 3.08 16.60 -1.26
C ILE A 136 1.74 16.73 -0.53
N HIS A 137 1.61 16.06 0.62
CA HIS A 137 0.53 16.29 1.56
C HIS A 137 0.89 17.46 2.47
N PHE A 138 -0.06 18.35 2.74
CA PHE A 138 0.08 19.39 3.75
C PHE A 138 -0.93 19.15 4.87
N LEU A 139 -0.43 18.84 6.06
CA LEU A 139 -1.23 18.55 7.25
C LEU A 139 -1.79 19.86 7.82
N HIS A 140 -3.01 19.78 8.35
CA HIS A 140 -3.66 20.93 8.96
C HIS A 140 -2.88 21.39 10.22
N PRO A 141 -2.55 22.68 10.38
CA PRO A 141 -1.76 23.14 11.53
C PRO A 141 -2.40 22.84 12.89
N SER A 142 -3.73 22.73 12.99
CA SER A 142 -4.40 22.43 14.27
C SER A 142 -4.18 21.00 14.75
N VAL A 143 -3.81 20.07 13.87
CA VAL A 143 -3.68 18.64 14.20
C VAL A 143 -2.23 18.25 14.48
N VAL A 144 -1.30 19.20 14.34
CA VAL A 144 0.14 19.00 14.53
C VAL A 144 0.66 20.01 15.56
N GLU A 145 1.62 19.58 16.36
CA GLU A 145 2.37 20.43 17.27
C GLU A 145 3.85 20.45 16.87
N PHE A 146 4.43 21.64 16.74
CA PHE A 146 5.87 21.76 16.54
C PHE A 146 6.59 21.80 17.90
N ARG A 147 7.71 21.08 18.01
CA ARG A 147 8.64 21.17 19.14
C ARG A 147 10.08 21.14 18.68
N ASP A 148 10.90 21.94 19.34
CA ASP A 148 12.34 21.72 19.40
C ASP A 148 12.63 20.67 20.48
N VAL A 149 13.09 19.50 20.05
CA VAL A 149 13.36 18.38 20.94
C VAL A 149 14.87 18.27 21.19
N PRO A 150 15.34 18.31 22.46
CA PRO A 150 16.75 18.15 22.76
C PRO A 150 17.31 16.80 22.28
N GLY A 151 18.53 16.81 21.74
CA GLY A 151 19.15 15.60 21.19
C GLY A 151 19.29 14.46 22.22
N TRP A 152 19.50 14.78 23.50
CA TRP A 152 19.56 13.78 24.57
C TRP A 152 18.23 13.04 24.79
N ALA A 153 17.09 13.64 24.42
CA ALA A 153 15.79 13.01 24.57
C ALA A 153 15.49 11.98 23.46
N ILE A 154 16.26 12.02 22.36
CA ILE A 154 16.00 11.25 21.14
C ILE A 154 17.24 10.51 20.61
N GLY A 155 18.33 10.47 21.39
CA GLY A 155 19.53 9.70 21.07
C GLY A 155 20.48 10.34 20.05
N TYR A 156 20.39 11.65 19.83
CA TYR A 156 21.24 12.41 18.89
C TYR A 156 21.34 11.78 17.48
N PRO A 157 20.20 11.53 16.79
CA PRO A 157 20.22 10.97 15.45
C PRO A 157 20.98 11.88 14.46
N ASP A 158 21.60 11.28 13.44
CA ASP A 158 22.14 12.02 12.32
C ASP A 158 20.99 12.58 11.48
N VAL A 159 20.96 13.90 11.27
CA VAL A 159 19.94 14.58 10.46
C VAL A 159 19.98 14.21 8.98
N THR A 160 21.01 13.51 8.53
CA THR A 160 21.11 12.96 7.17
C THR A 160 20.61 11.52 7.07
N ASP A 161 20.44 10.82 8.20
CA ASP A 161 19.86 9.47 8.25
C ASP A 161 18.34 9.57 8.44
N ALA A 162 17.62 9.43 7.32
CA ALA A 162 16.16 9.41 7.28
C ALA A 162 15.55 8.39 8.24
N GLY A 163 16.08 7.16 8.25
CA GLY A 163 15.54 6.10 9.09
C GLY A 163 15.75 6.36 10.58
N ALA A 164 16.94 6.84 10.97
CA ALA A 164 17.23 7.18 12.35
C ALA A 164 16.36 8.34 12.86
N MET A 165 16.21 9.40 12.06
CA MET A 165 15.36 10.54 12.42
C MET A 165 13.88 10.15 12.54
N MET A 166 13.36 9.32 11.63
CA MET A 166 11.98 8.87 11.68
C MET A 166 11.69 7.97 12.89
N ARG A 167 12.58 7.02 13.22
CA ARG A 167 12.46 6.22 14.44
C ARG A 167 12.48 7.10 15.69
N ALA A 168 13.47 7.98 15.79
CA ALA A 168 13.63 8.88 16.93
C ALA A 168 12.41 9.81 17.12
N ALA A 169 11.84 10.34 16.03
CA ALA A 169 10.65 11.18 16.08
C ALA A 169 9.42 10.40 16.56
N ASN A 170 9.22 9.16 16.08
CA ASN A 170 8.06 8.35 16.46
C ASN A 170 8.19 7.77 17.88
N ASP A 171 9.39 7.42 18.32
CA ASP A 171 9.66 7.00 19.71
C ASP A 171 9.37 8.14 20.67
N TYR A 172 9.83 9.36 20.35
CA TYR A 172 9.52 10.55 21.13
C TYR A 172 8.01 10.85 21.14
N ALA A 173 7.35 10.80 19.99
CA ALA A 173 5.91 11.03 19.89
C ALA A 173 5.13 10.07 20.78
N SER A 174 5.42 8.77 20.68
CA SER A 174 4.80 7.72 21.50
C SER A 174 5.03 7.95 22.99
N ALA A 175 6.28 8.21 23.41
CA ALA A 175 6.63 8.46 24.81
C ALA A 175 5.98 9.71 25.40
N ASN A 176 5.52 10.65 24.56
CA ASN A 176 4.93 11.92 24.98
C ASN A 176 3.42 12.03 24.66
N GLY A 177 2.77 10.91 24.33
CA GLY A 177 1.32 10.86 24.13
C GLY A 177 0.85 11.51 22.83
N PHE A 178 1.69 11.56 21.80
CA PHE A 178 1.32 11.93 20.44
C PHE A 178 1.03 10.68 19.59
N ALA A 179 0.22 10.85 18.54
CA ALA A 179 -0.15 9.73 17.67
C ALA A 179 0.97 9.35 16.70
N ALA A 180 1.75 10.33 16.22
CA ALA A 180 2.87 10.10 15.29
C ALA A 180 3.90 11.23 15.36
N GLY A 181 5.15 10.94 14.96
CA GLY A 181 6.23 11.92 14.87
C GLY A 181 6.77 12.07 13.45
N LEU A 182 6.94 13.31 13.01
CA LEU A 182 7.50 13.70 11.71
C LEU A 182 8.68 14.66 11.95
N PRO A 183 9.93 14.25 11.66
CA PRO A 183 11.08 15.13 11.81
C PRO A 183 11.09 16.20 10.71
N THR A 184 11.54 17.41 11.04
CA THR A 184 11.77 18.47 10.04
C THR A 184 13.11 18.33 9.32
N PHE A 185 13.95 17.40 9.77
CA PHE A 185 15.35 17.26 9.34
C PHE A 185 16.21 18.51 9.57
N HIS A 186 15.75 19.45 10.40
CA HIS A 186 16.54 20.56 10.88
C HIS A 186 17.04 20.28 12.31
N SER A 187 18.24 20.77 12.60
CA SER A 187 18.77 20.85 13.96
C SER A 187 19.51 22.16 14.14
N THR A 188 19.49 22.69 15.37
CA THR A 188 20.24 23.87 15.76
C THR A 188 20.80 23.70 17.17
N THR A 189 21.65 24.61 17.63
CA THR A 189 22.23 24.59 18.97
C THR A 189 21.81 25.84 19.74
N TYR A 190 21.07 25.66 20.82
CA TYR A 190 20.71 26.71 21.76
C TYR A 190 21.50 26.55 23.05
N SER A 191 22.30 27.55 23.42
CA SER A 191 23.07 27.56 24.68
C SER A 191 23.86 26.27 24.92
N GLY A 192 24.50 25.74 23.87
CA GLY A 192 25.27 24.49 23.90
C GLY A 192 24.46 23.19 23.78
N THR A 193 23.13 23.25 23.76
CA THR A 193 22.25 22.08 23.56
C THR A 193 21.79 21.99 22.11
N ARG A 194 22.13 20.89 21.43
CA ARG A 194 21.57 20.59 20.11
C ARG A 194 20.10 20.17 20.24
N VAL A 195 19.23 20.79 19.47
CA VAL A 195 17.82 20.46 19.36
C VAL A 195 17.46 20.11 17.92
N TYR A 196 16.37 19.37 17.76
CA TYR A 196 15.86 18.86 16.50
C TYR A 196 14.40 19.26 16.36
N GLY A 197 14.03 19.79 15.20
CA GLY A 197 12.65 20.17 14.92
C GLY A 197 11.79 18.93 14.68
N MET A 198 10.67 18.84 15.39
CA MET A 198 9.72 17.73 15.28
C MET A 198 8.29 18.28 15.12
N HIS A 199 7.56 17.72 14.16
CA HIS A 199 6.13 17.85 14.00
C HIS A 199 5.45 16.63 14.61
N LEU A 200 4.59 16.85 15.60
CA LEU A 200 3.97 15.80 16.41
C LEU A 200 2.46 15.79 16.15
N VAL A 201 1.96 14.71 15.57
CA VAL A 201 0.54 14.55 15.24
C VAL A 201 -0.23 14.29 16.53
N ARG A 202 -1.28 15.07 16.78
CA ARG A 202 -2.08 14.97 18.01
C ARG A 202 -2.83 13.63 18.10
N PRO A 203 -3.15 13.16 19.31
CA PRO A 203 -4.03 12.01 19.52
C PRO A 203 -5.32 12.10 18.70
N GLY A 204 -5.74 10.96 18.14
CA GLY A 204 -6.97 10.86 17.36
C GLY A 204 -6.81 11.07 15.86
N TYR A 205 -5.69 11.64 15.38
CA TYR A 205 -5.47 11.94 13.95
C TYR A 205 -4.58 10.95 13.21
N ALA A 206 -3.90 10.06 13.92
CA ALA A 206 -3.14 8.97 13.31
C ALA A 206 -3.30 7.68 14.12
N GLU A 207 -2.98 6.55 13.49
CA GLU A 207 -2.78 5.26 14.15
C GLU A 207 -1.56 4.55 13.59
N ALA A 208 -0.94 3.69 14.41
CA ALA A 208 0.16 2.84 14.00
C ALA A 208 -0.36 1.45 13.66
N ARG A 209 0.21 0.83 12.61
CA ARG A 209 0.01 -0.57 12.27
C ARG A 209 1.32 -1.22 11.88
N ASP A 210 1.48 -2.49 12.25
CA ASP A 210 2.51 -3.35 11.68
C ASP A 210 1.96 -3.94 10.38
N VAL A 211 2.58 -3.62 9.24
CA VAL A 211 2.18 -4.11 7.92
C VAL A 211 3.30 -4.96 7.34
N LEU A 212 2.97 -6.12 6.76
CA LEU A 212 3.96 -6.98 6.10
C LEU A 212 4.73 -6.18 5.03
N ALA A 213 6.05 -6.30 5.01
CA ALA A 213 6.90 -5.62 4.04
C ALA A 213 6.55 -6.05 2.60
N ASP A 214 6.23 -7.32 2.39
CA ASP A 214 5.78 -7.87 1.11
C ASP A 214 4.44 -7.26 0.66
N VAL A 215 3.53 -7.00 1.61
CA VAL A 215 2.26 -6.30 1.34
C VAL A 215 2.53 -4.85 0.96
N LEU A 216 3.32 -4.09 1.71
CA LEU A 216 3.67 -2.72 1.35
C LEU A 216 4.31 -2.65 -0.05
N ALA A 217 5.26 -3.55 -0.34
CA ALA A 217 5.93 -3.60 -1.63
C ALA A 217 4.99 -4.00 -2.79
N MET A 218 3.95 -4.79 -2.53
CA MET A 218 2.92 -5.13 -3.52
C MET A 218 2.25 -3.88 -4.10
N HIS A 219 2.01 -2.83 -3.30
CA HIS A 219 1.42 -1.56 -3.76
C HIS A 219 2.29 -0.78 -4.76
N ASP A 220 3.56 -1.14 -4.93
CA ASP A 220 4.44 -0.60 -5.98
C ASP A 220 4.55 -1.54 -7.18
N ARG A 221 4.55 -2.85 -6.92
CA ARG A 221 4.75 -3.89 -7.93
C ARG A 221 3.50 -4.20 -8.75
N PHE A 222 2.34 -4.05 -8.14
CA PHE A 222 1.08 -4.38 -8.77
C PHE A 222 0.56 -3.14 -9.49
N SER A 223 0.15 -3.31 -10.73
CA SER A 223 -0.38 -2.23 -11.58
C SER A 223 -1.73 -2.62 -12.18
N SER A 224 -2.50 -1.61 -12.56
CA SER A 224 -3.77 -1.79 -13.27
C SER A 224 -3.73 -1.14 -14.65
N ASP A 225 -4.44 -1.74 -15.60
CA ASP A 225 -4.76 -1.08 -16.86
C ASP A 225 -5.94 -0.12 -16.65
N ASN A 226 -5.63 1.17 -16.55
CA ASN A 226 -6.62 2.24 -16.31
C ASN A 226 -7.72 2.32 -17.39
N ALA A 227 -7.52 1.72 -18.57
CA ALA A 227 -8.58 1.66 -19.59
C ALA A 227 -9.71 0.67 -19.22
N THR A 228 -9.45 -0.24 -18.27
CA THR A 228 -10.34 -1.37 -17.97
C THR A 228 -10.61 -1.58 -16.48
N VAL A 229 -9.86 -0.91 -15.59
CA VAL A 229 -9.98 -1.02 -14.14
C VAL A 229 -10.25 0.36 -13.54
N THR A 230 -11.36 0.50 -12.81
CA THR A 230 -11.69 1.73 -12.08
C THR A 230 -10.92 1.82 -10.76
N GLY A 231 -10.81 3.03 -10.18
CA GLY A 231 -10.11 3.25 -8.90
C GLY A 231 -10.68 2.41 -7.75
N ASP A 232 -12.00 2.40 -7.59
CA ASP A 232 -12.68 1.57 -6.57
C ASP A 232 -12.42 0.07 -6.77
N ASN A 233 -12.47 -0.38 -8.02
CA ASN A 233 -12.20 -1.78 -8.33
C ASN A 233 -10.76 -2.13 -8.03
N TRP A 234 -9.82 -1.24 -8.33
CA TRP A 234 -8.41 -1.44 -8.08
C TRP A 234 -8.08 -1.51 -6.59
N ALA A 235 -8.58 -0.54 -5.81
CA ALA A 235 -8.40 -0.54 -4.36
C ALA A 235 -8.98 -1.81 -3.73
N ARG A 236 -10.13 -2.28 -4.23
CA ARG A 236 -10.71 -3.55 -3.79
C ARG A 236 -9.84 -4.75 -4.17
N THR A 237 -9.33 -4.84 -5.41
CA THR A 237 -8.40 -5.89 -5.85
C THR A 237 -7.17 -5.97 -4.93
N LEU A 238 -6.52 -4.84 -4.66
CA LEU A 238 -5.35 -4.78 -3.78
C LEU A 238 -5.67 -5.30 -2.37
N ARG A 239 -6.76 -4.83 -1.74
CA ARG A 239 -7.18 -5.32 -0.42
C ARG A 239 -7.46 -6.83 -0.40
N ARG A 240 -7.90 -7.42 -1.51
CA ARG A 240 -8.14 -8.86 -1.60
C ARG A 240 -6.86 -9.66 -1.80
N HIS A 241 -5.87 -9.12 -2.51
CA HIS A 241 -4.52 -9.69 -2.54
C HIS A 241 -3.82 -9.62 -1.18
N GLU A 242 -4.00 -8.54 -0.41
CA GLU A 242 -3.50 -8.45 0.96
C GLU A 242 -4.07 -9.56 1.85
N ALA A 243 -5.40 -9.72 1.83
CA ALA A 243 -6.07 -10.79 2.59
C ALA A 243 -5.58 -12.18 2.16
N ALA A 244 -5.32 -12.38 0.86
CA ALA A 244 -4.73 -13.61 0.36
C ALA A 244 -3.32 -13.83 0.89
N GLN A 245 -2.43 -12.83 0.86
CA GLN A 245 -1.08 -12.95 1.41
C GLN A 245 -1.08 -13.29 2.91
N ASP A 246 -1.93 -12.64 3.70
CA ASP A 246 -2.06 -12.90 5.13
C ASP A 246 -2.47 -14.36 5.39
N SER A 247 -3.37 -14.91 4.56
CA SER A 247 -3.84 -16.29 4.70
C SER A 247 -2.76 -17.35 4.46
N ILE A 248 -1.74 -17.06 3.63
CA ILE A 248 -0.70 -18.03 3.24
C ILE A 248 0.05 -18.56 4.47
N GLN A 249 0.28 -17.69 5.45
CA GLN A 249 1.05 -18.05 6.64
C GLN A 249 0.40 -19.20 7.41
N THR A 250 -0.87 -19.04 7.75
CA THR A 250 -1.63 -19.96 8.59
C THR A 250 -2.25 -21.12 7.81
N CYS A 251 -2.27 -21.04 6.48
CA CYS A 251 -2.89 -22.06 5.65
C CYS A 251 -2.28 -23.46 5.84
N THR A 252 -3.09 -24.47 6.13
CA THR A 252 -2.60 -25.86 6.26
C THR A 252 -2.82 -26.68 4.99
N HIS A 253 -3.50 -26.11 3.98
CA HIS A 253 -3.86 -26.79 2.73
C HIS A 253 -2.78 -26.73 1.65
N LEU A 254 -1.75 -25.90 1.83
CA LEU A 254 -0.58 -25.81 0.95
C LEU A 254 0.66 -26.38 1.65
N THR A 255 1.49 -27.08 0.87
CA THR A 255 2.81 -27.54 1.32
C THR A 255 3.76 -26.36 1.53
N THR A 256 4.86 -26.58 2.24
CA THR A 256 5.90 -25.55 2.43
C THR A 256 6.46 -25.04 1.09
N LEU A 257 6.63 -25.93 0.10
CA LEU A 257 7.13 -25.55 -1.22
C LEU A 257 6.12 -24.69 -1.99
N GLU A 258 4.84 -25.05 -1.95
CA GLU A 258 3.76 -24.29 -2.58
C GLU A 258 3.62 -22.90 -1.96
N LYS A 259 3.65 -22.80 -0.62
CA LYS A 259 3.64 -21.50 0.08
C LYS A 259 4.83 -20.64 -0.31
N SER A 260 6.02 -21.24 -0.42
CA SER A 260 7.24 -20.52 -0.80
C SER A 260 7.13 -19.99 -2.23
N ALA A 261 6.63 -20.80 -3.17
CA ALA A 261 6.44 -20.40 -4.55
C ALA A 261 5.36 -19.32 -4.70
N LEU A 262 4.24 -19.45 -3.98
CA LEU A 262 3.17 -18.43 -3.97
C LEU A 262 3.66 -17.10 -3.39
N ARG A 263 4.43 -17.11 -2.30
CA ARG A 263 5.09 -15.90 -1.78
C ARG A 263 6.05 -15.28 -2.80
N SER A 264 6.78 -16.11 -3.54
CA SER A 264 7.65 -15.63 -4.62
C SER A 264 6.86 -15.01 -5.76
N ALA A 265 5.68 -15.54 -6.08
CA ALA A 265 4.79 -14.98 -7.10
C ALA A 265 4.29 -13.58 -6.70
N TYR A 266 3.90 -13.38 -5.44
CA TYR A 266 3.52 -12.07 -4.90
C TYR A 266 4.66 -11.03 -4.89
N ARG A 267 5.90 -11.47 -5.12
CA ARG A 267 7.05 -10.56 -5.23
C ARG A 267 7.35 -10.08 -6.64
N LYS A 268 6.68 -10.64 -7.65
CA LYS A 268 6.78 -10.19 -9.03
C LYS A 268 6.04 -8.87 -9.24
N ALA A 269 6.42 -8.12 -10.26
CA ALA A 269 5.54 -7.11 -10.86
C ALA A 269 4.38 -7.83 -11.56
N ILE A 270 3.13 -7.50 -11.21
CA ILE A 270 1.93 -8.14 -11.75
C ILE A 270 0.98 -7.10 -12.30
N ARG A 271 0.63 -7.21 -13.58
CA ARG A 271 -0.35 -6.34 -14.24
C ARG A 271 -1.75 -6.92 -14.12
N HIS A 272 -2.72 -6.07 -13.81
CA HIS A 272 -4.13 -6.42 -13.74
C HIS A 272 -4.91 -5.70 -14.83
N SER A 273 -5.66 -6.44 -15.63
CA SER A 273 -6.50 -5.88 -16.69
C SER A 273 -7.93 -6.41 -16.58
N GLY A 274 -8.91 -5.64 -17.04
CA GLY A 274 -10.28 -6.10 -17.17
C GLY A 274 -10.47 -7.01 -18.38
N THR A 275 -11.33 -8.02 -18.26
CA THR A 275 -11.78 -8.87 -19.36
C THR A 275 -13.31 -9.04 -19.34
N ASN A 276 -13.89 -9.29 -20.52
CA ASN A 276 -15.31 -9.63 -20.68
C ASN A 276 -15.49 -11.06 -21.20
N GLU A 277 -14.46 -11.89 -21.08
CA GLU A 277 -14.49 -13.28 -21.50
C GLU A 277 -15.59 -14.05 -20.76
N ALA A 278 -16.46 -14.70 -21.53
CA ALA A 278 -17.61 -15.39 -20.99
C ALA A 278 -17.19 -16.66 -20.25
N GLY A 279 -17.76 -16.89 -19.07
CA GLY A 279 -17.56 -18.13 -18.32
C GLY A 279 -16.32 -18.16 -17.41
N ILE A 280 -15.57 -17.06 -17.30
CA ILE A 280 -14.43 -16.96 -16.37
C ILE A 280 -14.61 -15.82 -15.37
N ASN A 281 -14.14 -16.04 -14.14
CA ASN A 281 -14.06 -15.01 -13.09
C ASN A 281 -12.78 -14.19 -13.25
N ALA A 282 -11.66 -14.87 -13.45
CA ALA A 282 -10.37 -14.32 -13.82
C ALA A 282 -9.57 -15.39 -14.58
N ARG A 283 -8.41 -15.02 -15.10
CA ARG A 283 -7.38 -15.96 -15.56
C ARG A 283 -5.99 -15.35 -15.41
N ALA A 284 -4.99 -16.20 -15.28
CA ALA A 284 -3.57 -15.88 -15.39
C ALA A 284 -2.85 -16.96 -16.20
N GLU A 285 -1.73 -16.60 -16.82
CA GLU A 285 -0.89 -17.57 -17.53
C GLU A 285 0.06 -18.29 -16.57
N LEU A 286 0.36 -19.55 -16.88
CA LEU A 286 1.25 -20.37 -16.06
C LEU A 286 2.66 -19.77 -16.03
N GLY A 287 3.09 -19.32 -14.85
CA GLY A 287 4.38 -18.66 -14.65
C GLY A 287 4.46 -17.21 -15.14
N GLY A 288 3.37 -16.66 -15.67
CA GLY A 288 3.31 -15.30 -16.22
C GLY A 288 3.33 -14.19 -15.16
N ASP A 289 2.91 -13.00 -15.58
CA ASP A 289 2.91 -11.74 -14.83
C ASP A 289 1.64 -10.89 -15.05
N ASP A 290 0.63 -11.45 -15.71
CA ASP A 290 -0.67 -10.81 -15.96
C ASP A 290 -1.82 -11.56 -15.29
N ILE A 291 -2.78 -10.80 -14.73
CA ILE A 291 -4.09 -11.30 -14.29
C ILE A 291 -5.19 -10.53 -15.04
N TRP A 292 -6.05 -11.25 -15.74
CA TRP A 292 -7.25 -10.69 -16.36
C TRP A 292 -8.46 -10.97 -15.49
N ILE A 293 -9.11 -9.92 -15.00
CA ILE A 293 -10.25 -10.01 -14.07
C ILE A 293 -11.54 -9.65 -14.81
N ASN A 294 -12.55 -10.52 -14.72
CA ASN A 294 -13.89 -10.19 -15.16
C ASN A 294 -14.65 -9.46 -14.05
N PHE A 295 -14.48 -8.13 -13.97
CA PHE A 295 -15.12 -7.31 -12.92
C PHE A 295 -16.65 -7.39 -12.95
N GLY A 296 -17.26 -7.60 -14.12
CA GLY A 296 -18.73 -7.75 -14.24
C GLY A 296 -19.26 -9.06 -13.65
N VAL A 297 -18.42 -10.08 -13.56
CA VAL A 297 -18.78 -11.41 -13.04
C VAL A 297 -18.27 -11.63 -11.62
N LEU A 298 -16.99 -11.33 -11.36
CA LEU A 298 -16.34 -11.65 -10.09
C LEU A 298 -16.77 -10.70 -8.96
N PHE A 299 -16.81 -9.40 -9.20
CA PHE A 299 -16.97 -8.41 -8.13
C PHE A 299 -18.35 -8.45 -7.43
N PRO A 300 -19.46 -8.75 -8.12
CA PRO A 300 -20.75 -8.98 -7.48
C PRO A 300 -20.79 -10.18 -6.53
N GLN A 301 -19.83 -11.12 -6.62
CA GLN A 301 -19.82 -12.36 -5.80
C GLN A 301 -19.29 -12.14 -4.37
N GLY A 302 -18.73 -10.95 -4.08
CA GLY A 302 -18.28 -10.57 -2.75
C GLY A 302 -16.79 -10.78 -2.50
N ASP A 303 -16.31 -10.27 -1.36
CA ASP A 303 -14.88 -10.18 -1.07
C ASP A 303 -14.19 -11.54 -0.91
N THR A 304 -14.91 -12.55 -0.40
CA THR A 304 -14.38 -13.89 -0.23
C THR A 304 -14.05 -14.54 -1.59
N GLU A 305 -15.00 -14.48 -2.53
CA GLU A 305 -14.82 -15.06 -3.87
C GLU A 305 -13.71 -14.34 -4.65
N ILE A 306 -13.61 -13.00 -4.52
CA ILE A 306 -12.52 -12.24 -5.13
C ILE A 306 -11.18 -12.72 -4.58
N ALA A 307 -11.03 -12.84 -3.25
CA ALA A 307 -9.77 -13.28 -2.66
C ALA A 307 -9.41 -14.73 -3.01
N GLN A 308 -10.41 -15.64 -3.08
CA GLN A 308 -10.22 -17.02 -3.55
C GLN A 308 -9.76 -17.07 -5.01
N THR A 309 -10.43 -16.32 -5.89
CA THR A 309 -10.05 -16.24 -7.29
C THR A 309 -8.64 -15.67 -7.44
N LEU A 310 -8.31 -14.58 -6.74
CA LEU A 310 -6.98 -13.97 -6.86
C LEU A 310 -5.86 -14.88 -6.34
N ILE A 311 -6.05 -15.58 -5.20
CA ILE A 311 -5.02 -16.52 -4.73
C ILE A 311 -4.87 -17.72 -5.68
N HIS A 312 -5.96 -18.14 -6.34
CA HIS A 312 -5.93 -19.16 -7.38
C HIS A 312 -5.07 -18.70 -8.57
N GLU A 313 -5.34 -17.52 -9.12
CA GLU A 313 -4.57 -16.98 -10.25
C GLU A 313 -3.08 -16.79 -9.88
N MET A 314 -2.80 -16.39 -8.64
CA MET A 314 -1.43 -16.29 -8.15
C MET A 314 -0.72 -17.66 -8.06
N MET A 315 -1.45 -18.77 -7.90
CA MET A 315 -0.87 -20.11 -8.00
C MET A 315 -0.50 -20.48 -9.44
N HIS A 316 -1.26 -20.00 -10.44
CA HIS A 316 -0.84 -20.09 -11.84
C HIS A 316 0.43 -19.30 -12.11
N ILE A 317 0.52 -18.06 -11.60
CA ILE A 317 1.74 -17.23 -11.66
C ILE A 317 2.93 -17.91 -10.94
N ALA A 318 2.66 -18.70 -9.89
CA ALA A 318 3.66 -19.50 -9.18
C ALA A 318 4.08 -20.78 -9.92
N GLY A 319 3.50 -21.07 -11.10
CA GLY A 319 3.84 -22.20 -11.94
C GLY A 319 3.06 -23.48 -11.66
N TYR A 320 1.97 -23.42 -10.89
CA TYR A 320 1.08 -24.56 -10.65
C TYR A 320 -0.12 -24.53 -11.57
N SER A 321 -0.54 -25.69 -12.07
CA SER A 321 -1.72 -25.86 -12.90
C SER A 321 -2.69 -26.85 -12.27
N HIS A 322 -3.85 -26.97 -12.90
CA HIS A 322 -4.82 -28.02 -12.65
C HIS A 322 -5.33 -28.56 -14.00
N PRO A 323 -5.84 -29.81 -14.06
CA PRO A 323 -6.51 -30.31 -15.27
C PRO A 323 -7.80 -29.53 -15.54
N ASP A 324 -8.44 -29.76 -16.69
CA ASP A 324 -9.78 -29.26 -16.92
C ASP A 324 -10.78 -29.92 -15.95
N ARG A 325 -11.73 -29.12 -15.45
CA ARG A 325 -12.84 -29.65 -14.65
C ARG A 325 -13.71 -30.54 -15.51
N ARG A 326 -14.05 -31.72 -14.98
CA ARG A 326 -15.00 -32.65 -15.60
C ARG A 326 -16.38 -32.43 -14.99
N ASP A 327 -17.27 -31.83 -15.77
CA ASP A 327 -18.63 -31.51 -15.34
C ASP A 327 -19.39 -32.75 -14.85
N GLY A 328 -20.04 -32.62 -13.69
CA GLY A 328 -20.79 -33.71 -13.06
C GLY A 328 -19.92 -34.83 -12.47
N ILE A 329 -18.60 -34.74 -12.56
CA ILE A 329 -17.65 -35.72 -12.02
C ILE A 329 -16.83 -35.10 -10.89
N ASP A 330 -16.15 -33.99 -11.17
CA ASP A 330 -15.31 -33.34 -10.18
C ASP A 330 -16.19 -32.55 -9.21
N THR A 331 -16.03 -32.82 -7.91
CA THR A 331 -16.80 -32.17 -6.83
C THR A 331 -15.87 -31.65 -5.74
N PRO A 332 -16.16 -30.50 -5.10
CA PRO A 332 -15.32 -29.97 -4.05
C PRO A 332 -15.01 -31.01 -2.97
N TYR A 333 -13.77 -31.03 -2.48
CA TYR A 333 -13.27 -31.96 -1.46
C TYR A 333 -13.25 -33.46 -1.84
N ASP A 334 -13.50 -33.84 -3.09
CA ASP A 334 -13.47 -35.24 -3.52
C ASP A 334 -12.07 -35.88 -3.55
N GLY A 335 -11.02 -35.07 -3.36
CA GLY A 335 -9.63 -35.51 -3.48
C GLY A 335 -9.22 -35.87 -4.92
N GLY A 336 -10.06 -35.56 -5.90
CA GLY A 336 -9.83 -35.77 -7.32
C GLY A 336 -8.76 -34.84 -7.89
N PRO A 337 -8.25 -35.13 -9.09
CA PRO A 337 -7.13 -34.40 -9.69
C PRO A 337 -7.37 -32.88 -9.83
N TYR A 338 -8.61 -32.45 -10.08
CA TYR A 338 -8.96 -31.04 -10.19
C TYR A 338 -8.95 -30.34 -8.83
N TYR A 339 -9.80 -30.77 -7.90
CA TYR A 339 -9.96 -30.13 -6.59
C TYR A 339 -8.79 -30.36 -5.63
N ASN A 340 -7.93 -31.37 -5.87
CA ASN A 340 -6.70 -31.56 -5.08
C ASN A 340 -5.48 -30.80 -5.64
N SER A 341 -5.62 -30.11 -6.78
CA SER A 341 -4.56 -29.30 -7.36
C SER A 341 -4.18 -28.12 -6.46
N ALA A 342 -2.97 -27.60 -6.65
CA ALA A 342 -2.45 -26.53 -5.80
C ALA A 342 -3.27 -25.21 -5.88
N PRO A 343 -3.73 -24.74 -7.07
CA PRO A 343 -4.60 -23.56 -7.15
C PRO A 343 -5.90 -23.73 -6.36
N LEU A 344 -6.61 -24.85 -6.54
CA LEU A 344 -7.87 -25.11 -5.84
C LEU A 344 -7.67 -25.33 -4.33
N ARG A 345 -6.54 -25.89 -3.89
CA ARG A 345 -6.21 -25.99 -2.47
C ARG A 345 -5.84 -24.62 -1.85
N ALA A 346 -5.33 -23.68 -2.63
CA ALA A 346 -5.05 -22.33 -2.14
C ALA A 346 -6.33 -21.56 -1.79
N GLU A 347 -7.44 -21.80 -2.50
CA GLU A 347 -8.74 -21.20 -2.18
C GLU A 347 -9.24 -21.58 -0.78
N LEU A 348 -8.92 -22.80 -0.32
CA LEU A 348 -9.23 -23.24 1.05
C LEU A 348 -8.53 -22.38 2.11
N CYS A 349 -7.38 -21.77 1.80
CA CYS A 349 -6.69 -20.87 2.70
C CYS A 349 -7.51 -19.62 3.03
N ILE A 350 -8.42 -19.20 2.14
CA ILE A 350 -9.21 -17.98 2.30
C ILE A 350 -10.47 -18.24 3.12
N ALA A 351 -11.25 -19.27 2.74
CA ALA A 351 -12.60 -19.44 3.24
C ALA A 351 -12.89 -20.84 3.81
N GLY A 352 -11.93 -21.76 3.75
CA GLY A 352 -12.13 -23.18 4.10
C GLY A 352 -12.97 -23.96 3.08
N PHE A 353 -13.36 -23.34 1.97
CA PHE A 353 -14.03 -23.98 0.85
C PHE A 353 -13.42 -23.60 -0.49
N GLN A 354 -13.71 -24.42 -1.51
CA GLN A 354 -13.25 -24.24 -2.88
C GLN A 354 -14.39 -23.62 -3.67
N SER A 355 -14.06 -22.67 -4.53
CA SER A 355 -15.01 -22.09 -5.47
C SER A 355 -15.57 -23.19 -6.36
N ILE A 356 -16.88 -23.12 -6.59
CA ILE A 356 -17.52 -23.84 -7.67
C ILE A 356 -17.63 -22.83 -8.79
N HIS A 357 -16.93 -23.03 -9.92
CA HIS A 357 -17.09 -22.15 -11.08
C HIS A 357 -18.59 -21.96 -11.34
N SER A 358 -19.08 -20.73 -11.12
CA SER A 358 -20.51 -20.46 -11.15
C SER A 358 -20.93 -20.34 -12.61
N THR A 359 -21.37 -21.47 -13.17
CA THR A 359 -22.48 -21.44 -14.12
C THR A 359 -23.75 -21.66 -13.30
N ARG A 360 -24.26 -20.56 -12.70
CA ARG A 360 -25.70 -20.37 -12.47
C ARG A 360 -26.42 -21.28 -11.44
N GLU A 361 -25.73 -21.96 -10.52
CA GLU A 361 -26.40 -22.81 -9.51
C GLU A 361 -26.31 -22.36 -8.04
N SER A 362 -25.59 -21.29 -7.69
CA SER A 362 -25.49 -20.83 -6.29
C SER A 362 -26.76 -20.15 -5.73
N SER A 363 -27.84 -20.04 -6.51
CA SER A 363 -29.13 -19.52 -6.01
C SER A 363 -30.01 -20.57 -5.32
N ARG A 364 -29.53 -21.80 -5.08
CA ARG A 364 -30.38 -22.86 -4.51
C ARG A 364 -29.96 -23.53 -3.20
N GLU A 365 -28.74 -23.38 -2.69
CA GLU A 365 -28.40 -24.04 -1.42
C GLU A 365 -27.64 -23.14 -0.45
N GLN A 366 -28.40 -22.34 0.30
CA GLN A 366 -28.13 -22.09 1.71
C GLN A 366 -29.46 -21.82 2.45
N GLN A 367 -30.19 -22.89 2.76
CA GLN A 367 -30.99 -22.97 3.97
C GLN A 367 -30.85 -24.39 4.54
N THR A 368 -30.44 -24.44 5.80
CA THR A 368 -30.28 -25.62 6.68
C THR A 368 -28.93 -26.37 6.63
N ARG A 369 -28.02 -25.98 7.53
CA ARG A 369 -27.80 -26.67 8.82
C ARG A 369 -27.02 -25.80 9.79
#